data_AF-A0A0D2MFV4-F1
#
_entry.id   AF-A0A0D2MFV4-F1
#
_cell.length_a   1.000
_cell.length_b   1.000
_cell.length_c   1.000
_cell.angle_alpha   90.00
_cell.angle_beta   90.00
_cell.angle_gamma   90.00
#
_symmetry.space_group_name_H-M   'P 1'
#
loop_
_entity.id
_entity.type
_entity.pdbx_description
1 polymer ?
#
loop_
_entity_poly.entity_id
_entity_poly.type
_entity_poly.pdbx_seq_one_letter_code
_entity_poly.pdbx_strand_id
1 'polypeptide(L)'
;MVAVMDGDEFIGPFNIGNPGEFTMLELANVVKEVVNPEAEIVFRPNTADDPSRRKPDITRMQETFGWEPKVTLRDGLGRMVSDFKGRLHVNS
;
A
#
# COMPACT_ATOMS: atom_id res chain seq x y z
N MET A 1 7.17 10.81 -8.02
CA MET A 1 8.18 11.29 -7.03
C MET A 1 8.79 12.63 -7.42
N VAL A 2 8.12 13.43 -8.27
CA VAL A 2 8.63 14.75 -8.73
C VAL A 2 7.87 15.90 -8.06
N ALA A 3 6.60 15.70 -7.66
CA ALA A 3 5.74 16.76 -7.12
C ALA A 3 6.27 17.45 -5.84
N VAL A 4 6.91 16.72 -4.93
CA VAL A 4 7.41 17.28 -3.65
C VAL A 4 8.83 17.84 -3.78
N MET A 5 9.61 17.39 -4.77
CA MET A 5 11.05 17.68 -4.83
C MET A 5 11.38 19.01 -5.52
N ASP A 6 10.45 19.56 -6.32
CA ASP A 6 10.70 20.72 -7.19
C ASP A 6 10.14 22.06 -6.65
N GLY A 7 9.64 22.11 -5.41
CA GLY A 7 8.95 23.29 -4.87
C GLY A 7 9.66 23.94 -3.67
N ASP A 8 10.28 25.10 -3.87
CA ASP A 8 10.78 25.97 -2.79
C ASP A 8 9.64 26.65 -1.99
N GLU A 9 8.41 26.56 -2.51
CA GLU A 9 7.22 27.23 -1.97
C GLU A 9 6.54 26.45 -0.83
N PHE A 10 6.81 25.14 -0.70
CA PHE A 10 6.11 24.26 0.24
C PHE A 10 7.06 23.66 1.29
N ILE A 11 7.22 24.38 2.40
CA ILE A 11 8.11 23.97 3.51
C ILE A 11 7.39 23.00 4.47
N GLY A 12 8.04 21.87 4.78
CA GLY A 12 7.62 20.91 5.81
C GLY A 12 7.14 19.56 5.27
N PRO A 13 6.79 18.61 6.16
CA PRO A 13 6.51 17.24 5.76
C PRO A 13 5.17 17.11 5.03
N PHE A 14 5.16 16.24 4.02
CA PHE A 14 3.95 15.77 3.36
C PHE A 14 3.77 14.28 3.62
N ASN A 15 2.58 13.91 4.07
CA ASN A 15 2.21 12.50 4.18
C ASN A 15 1.89 11.96 2.79
N ILE A 16 2.49 10.81 2.46
CA ILE A 16 2.23 10.07 1.23
C ILE A 16 1.78 8.68 1.62
N GLY A 17 0.61 8.27 1.12
CA GLY A 17 0.11 6.93 1.32
C GLY A 17 -1.34 6.77 0.88
N ASN A 18 -1.90 5.61 1.15
CA ASN A 18 -3.29 5.31 0.82
C ASN A 18 -4.19 5.66 2.02
N PRO A 19 -5.14 6.61 1.89
CA PRO A 19 -6.08 6.92 2.97
C PRO A 19 -7.19 5.86 3.10
N GLY A 20 -7.33 4.96 2.12
CA GLY A 20 -8.25 3.84 2.15
C GLY A 20 -7.91 2.90 3.30
N GLU A 21 -8.90 2.65 4.15
CA GLU A 21 -8.75 1.76 5.30
C GLU A 21 -9.14 0.33 4.93
N PHE A 22 -8.37 -0.61 5.44
CA PHE A 22 -8.70 -2.03 5.44
C PHE A 22 -8.16 -2.63 6.73
N THR A 23 -8.87 -3.63 7.24
CA THR A 23 -8.44 -4.47 8.34
C THR A 23 -7.30 -5.39 7.89
N MET A 24 -6.53 -5.92 8.84
CA MET A 24 -5.51 -6.94 8.54
C MET A 24 -6.11 -8.20 7.89
N LEU A 25 -7.36 -8.53 8.22
CA LEU A 25 -8.06 -9.67 7.63
C LEU A 25 -8.43 -9.40 6.16
N GLU A 26 -8.92 -8.20 5.83
CA GLU A 26 -9.19 -7.80 4.44
C GLU A 26 -7.91 -7.80 3.61
N LEU A 27 -6.81 -7.26 4.14
CA LEU A 27 -5.50 -7.33 3.49
C LEU A 27 -5.07 -8.78 3.23
N ALA A 28 -5.15 -9.64 4.26
CA ALA A 28 -4.77 -11.04 4.14
C ALA A 28 -5.59 -11.79 3.09
N ASN A 29 -6.91 -11.52 3.01
CA ASN A 29 -7.78 -12.11 2.00
C ASN A 29 -7.41 -11.65 0.58
N VAL A 30 -7.19 -10.36 0.35
CA VAL A 30 -6.79 -9.85 -0.97
C VAL A 30 -5.43 -10.43 -1.40
N VAL A 31 -4.47 -10.53 -0.48
CA VAL A 31 -3.17 -11.15 -0.75
C VAL A 31 -3.34 -12.63 -1.10
N LYS A 32 -4.13 -13.38 -0.34
CA LYS A 32 -4.44 -14.79 -0.64
C LYS A 32 -5.02 -14.93 -2.04
N GLU A 33 -6.04 -14.16 -2.39
CA GLU A 33 -6.68 -14.21 -3.71
C GLU A 33 -5.71 -13.93 -4.86
N VAL A 34 -4.84 -12.92 -4.71
CA VAL A 34 -3.97 -12.44 -5.79
C VAL A 34 -2.68 -13.25 -5.92
N VAL A 35 -2.13 -13.72 -4.80
CA VAL A 35 -0.81 -14.39 -4.76
C VAL A 35 -0.95 -15.90 -4.82
N ASN A 36 -1.78 -16.49 -3.94
CA ASN A 36 -1.97 -17.94 -3.85
C ASN A 36 -3.30 -18.27 -3.13
N PRO A 37 -4.37 -18.62 -3.87
CA PRO A 37 -5.66 -18.96 -3.30
C PRO A 37 -5.65 -20.15 -2.33
N GLU A 38 -4.62 -20.99 -2.36
CA GLU A 38 -4.46 -22.14 -1.47
C GLU A 38 -3.73 -21.79 -0.16
N ALA A 39 -3.26 -20.55 0.01
CA ALA A 39 -2.56 -20.14 1.23
C ALA A 39 -3.51 -20.12 2.46
N GLU A 40 -3.01 -20.54 3.61
CA GLU A 40 -3.77 -20.49 4.87
C GLU A 40 -3.58 -19.15 5.58
N ILE A 41 -4.66 -18.59 6.13
CA ILE A 41 -4.60 -17.40 6.99
C ILE A 41 -4.47 -17.88 8.43
N VAL A 42 -3.34 -17.56 9.08
CA VAL A 42 -3.06 -17.93 10.48
C VAL A 42 -3.12 -16.70 11.37
N PHE A 43 -3.94 -16.74 12.41
CA PHE A 43 -4.06 -15.67 13.39
C PHE A 43 -2.97 -15.78 14.46
N ARG A 44 -2.33 -14.64 14.77
CA ARG A 44 -1.31 -14.51 15.82
C ARG A 44 -1.65 -13.34 16.73
N PRO A 45 -1.25 -13.38 18.02
CA PRO A 45 -1.37 -12.22 18.90
C PRO A 45 -0.62 -11.02 18.33
N ASN A 46 -1.17 -9.82 18.53
CA ASN A 46 -0.51 -8.59 18.10
C ASN A 46 0.78 -8.35 18.88
N THR A 47 1.76 -7.70 18.25
CA THR A 47 2.95 -7.22 18.97
C THR A 47 2.60 -5.93 19.73
N ALA A 48 3.31 -5.64 20.83
CA ALA A 48 3.04 -4.44 21.62
C ALA A 48 3.31 -3.14 20.85
N ASP A 49 4.19 -3.19 19.84
CA ASP A 49 4.63 -2.03 19.07
C ASP A 49 3.80 -1.76 17.81
N ASP A 50 2.88 -2.65 17.45
CA ASP A 50 2.10 -2.51 16.21
C ASP A 50 0.91 -1.55 16.39
N PRO A 51 0.87 -0.42 15.66
CA PRO A 51 -0.24 0.50 15.72
C PRO A 51 -1.51 -0.16 15.19
N SER A 52 -2.60 -0.05 15.95
CA SER A 52 -3.90 -0.64 15.62
C SER A 52 -4.54 -0.08 14.35
N ARG A 53 -4.06 1.07 13.86
CA ARG A 53 -4.57 1.76 12.66
C ARG A 53 -3.45 2.46 11.92
N ARG A 54 -3.39 2.29 10.60
CA ARG A 54 -2.47 3.01 9.71
C ARG A 54 -3.28 3.74 8.64
N LYS A 55 -3.59 5.02 8.87
CA LYS A 55 -4.29 5.89 7.93
C LYS A 55 -3.54 7.22 7.81
N PRO A 56 -2.74 7.43 6.76
CA PRO A 56 -2.07 8.70 6.54
C PRO A 56 -3.12 9.77 6.19
N ASP A 57 -3.07 10.91 6.87
CA ASP A 57 -3.80 12.10 6.44
C ASP A 57 -3.06 12.76 5.27
N ILE A 58 -3.61 12.64 4.07
CA ILE A 58 -3.03 13.16 2.83
C ILE A 58 -3.66 14.49 2.37
N THR A 59 -4.47 15.14 3.21
CA THR A 59 -5.21 16.37 2.88
C THR A 59 -4.29 17.44 2.29
N ARG A 60 -3.13 17.66 2.94
CA ARG A 60 -2.12 18.62 2.49
C ARG A 60 -1.61 18.30 1.08
N MET A 61 -1.45 17.02 0.75
CA MET A 61 -0.93 16.58 -0.55
C MET A 61 -1.97 16.74 -1.67
N GLN A 62 -3.25 16.52 -1.33
CA GLN A 62 -4.39 16.75 -2.22
C GLN A 62 -4.62 18.24 -2.49
N GLU A 63 -4.64 19.07 -1.44
CA GLU A 63 -4.88 20.51 -1.56
C GLU A 63 -3.74 21.24 -2.28
N THR A 64 -2.50 20.88 -2.00
CA THR A 64 -1.33 21.54 -2.58
C THR A 64 -1.05 21.09 -4.02
N PHE A 65 -1.16 19.80 -4.30
CA PHE A 65 -0.68 19.23 -5.57
C PHE A 65 -1.74 18.47 -6.36
N GLY A 66 -2.98 18.40 -5.87
CA GLY A 66 -4.03 17.56 -6.48
C GLY A 66 -3.66 16.07 -6.51
N TRP A 67 -2.72 15.65 -5.66
CA TRP A 67 -2.18 14.29 -5.69
C TRP A 67 -3.02 13.35 -4.85
N GLU A 68 -3.30 12.17 -5.41
CA GLU A 68 -3.91 11.05 -4.72
C GLU A 68 -3.38 9.71 -5.28
N PRO A 69 -3.41 8.62 -4.50
CA PRO A 69 -3.03 7.30 -4.99
C PRO A 69 -4.04 6.80 -6.04
N LYS A 70 -3.54 6.47 -7.24
CA LYS A 70 -4.37 6.01 -8.37
C LYS A 70 -4.38 4.49 -8.57
N VAL A 71 -3.49 3.78 -7.89
CA VAL A 71 -3.35 2.33 -8.02
C VAL A 71 -4.00 1.67 -6.81
N THR A 72 -4.97 0.80 -7.05
CA THR A 72 -5.65 0.06 -5.98
C THR A 72 -4.71 -0.99 -5.38
N LEU A 73 -5.02 -1.47 -4.17
CA LEU A 73 -4.25 -2.55 -3.53
C LEU A 73 -4.18 -3.80 -4.42
N ARG A 74 -5.32 -4.20 -4.99
CA ARG A 74 -5.42 -5.39 -5.86
C ARG A 74 -4.57 -5.22 -7.13
N ASP A 75 -4.64 -4.07 -7.80
CA ASP A 75 -3.84 -3.82 -9.00
C ASP A 75 -2.34 -3.78 -8.68
N GLY A 76 -1.98 -3.14 -7.56
CA GLY A 76 -0.59 -3.09 -7.09
C GLY A 76 -0.03 -4.48 -6.78
N LEU A 77 -0.80 -5.32 -6.08
CA LEU A 77 -0.43 -6.70 -5.80
C LEU A 77 -0.30 -7.54 -7.08
N GLY A 78 -1.20 -7.38 -8.05
CA GLY A 78 -1.08 -8.09 -9.33
C GLY A 78 0.21 -7.74 -10.08
N ARG A 79 0.58 -6.45 -10.12
CA ARG A 79 1.85 -5.99 -10.69
C ARG A 79 3.06 -6.56 -9.95
N MET A 80 3.01 -6.55 -8.61
CA MET A 80 4.04 -7.15 -7.76
C MET A 80 4.22 -8.64 -8.09
N VAL A 81 3.13 -9.42 -8.10
CA VAL A 81 3.19 -10.86 -8.39
C VAL A 81 3.82 -11.12 -9.76
N SER A 82 3.41 -10.38 -10.80
CA SER A 82 3.97 -10.51 -12.14
C SER A 82 5.48 -10.26 -12.15
N ASP A 83 5.94 -9.20 -11.47
CA ASP A 83 7.34 -8.85 -11.40
C ASP A 83 8.17 -9.89 -10.63
N PHE A 84 7.66 -10.39 -9.49
CA PHE A 84 8.33 -11.44 -8.71
C PHE A 84 8.40 -12.77 -9.47
N LYS A 85 7.35 -13.16 -10.21
CA LYS A 85 7.39 -14.36 -11.07
C LYS A 85 8.52 -14.27 -12.10
N GLY A 86 8.70 -13.10 -12.72
CA GLY A 86 9.79 -12.83 -13.65
C GLY A 86 11.17 -12.93 -12.99
N ARG A 87 11.37 -12.26 -11.85
CA ARG A 87 12.66 -12.25 -11.12
C ARG A 87 13.04 -13.61 -10.54
N LEU A 88 12.06 -14.42 -10.15
CA LEU A 88 12.27 -15.74 -9.56
C LEU A 88 12.29 -16.88 -10.60
N HIS A 89 12.09 -16.56 -11.88
CA HIS A 89 11.98 -17.55 -12.98
C HIS A 89 10.91 -18.62 -12.73
N VAL A 90 9.83 -18.25 -12.02
CA VAL A 90 8.70 -19.14 -11.75
C VAL A 90 7.66 -18.90 -12.84
N ASN A 91 7.76 -19.66 -13.93
CA ASN A 91 6.71 -19.71 -14.94
C ASN A 91 5.55 -20.57 -14.39
N SER A 92 4.34 -20.02 -14.46
CA SER A 92 3.09 -20.76 -14.20
C SER A 92 2.66 -21.51 -15.45
#